data_AF-A0A4R6WGY5-F1
#
_entry.id   AF-A0A4R6WGY5-F1
#
_cell.length_a   1.000
_cell.length_b   1.000
_cell.length_c   1.000
_cell.angle_alpha   90.00
_cell.angle_beta   90.00
_cell.angle_gamma   90.00
#
_symmetry.space_group_name_H-M   'P 1'
#
loop_
_entity.id
_entity.type
_entity.pdbx_description
1 polymer ?
#
loop_
_entity_poly.entity_id
_entity_poly.type
_entity_poly.pdbx_seq_one_letter_code
_entity_poly.pdbx_strand_id
1 'polypeptide(L)'
;MNGYGLKIKINGEIVSNAGFDKENYVLTGGTTFVKRANCCEDYYFNIGGLDSDEDEHVDWYRTVVKVGDVITMEVIDGPFDPPNHRYKNDLSPEEIIQNKIDFYNKLKEELKGHISA
;
A
#
# COMPACT_ATOMS: atom_id res chain seq x y z
N MET A 1 8.25 -4.76 22.27
CA MET A 1 8.51 -5.90 21.37
C MET A 1 9.17 -5.30 20.13
N ASN A 2 10.30 -5.83 19.66
CA ASN A 2 10.93 -5.32 18.45
C ASN A 2 10.19 -5.93 17.25
N GLY A 3 9.36 -5.13 16.59
CA GLY A 3 8.88 -5.48 15.26
C GLY A 3 10.05 -5.48 14.27
N TYR A 4 9.96 -6.25 13.20
CA TYR A 4 10.91 -6.14 12.09
C TYR A 4 10.48 -5.01 11.16
N GLY A 5 11.46 -4.22 10.72
CA GLY A 5 11.32 -3.20 9.70
C GLY A 5 12.23 -3.44 8.50
N LEU A 6 12.24 -2.48 7.58
CA LEU A 6 13.03 -2.50 6.37
C LEU A 6 13.84 -1.21 6.24
N LYS A 7 15.17 -1.35 6.21
CA LYS A 7 16.07 -0.30 5.73
C LYS A 7 16.10 -0.36 4.22
N ILE A 8 15.72 0.74 3.60
CA ILE A 8 15.64 0.87 2.15
C ILE A 8 16.77 1.76 1.66
N LYS A 9 17.48 1.29 0.63
CA LYS A 9 18.43 2.10 -0.13
C LYS A 9 18.05 2.14 -1.60
N ILE A 10 18.14 3.32 -2.20
CA ILE A 10 18.00 3.53 -3.64
C ILE A 10 19.35 4.02 -4.17
N ASN A 11 19.94 3.29 -5.11
CA ASN A 11 21.24 3.63 -5.70
C ASN A 11 22.35 3.87 -4.65
N GLY A 12 22.28 3.14 -3.53
CA GLY A 12 23.24 3.22 -2.42
C GLY A 12 22.88 4.22 -1.31
N GLU A 13 21.95 5.15 -1.55
CA GLU A 13 21.50 6.14 -0.57
C GLU A 13 20.36 5.60 0.29
N ILE A 14 20.46 5.73 1.61
CA ILE A 14 19.39 5.34 2.53
C ILE A 14 18.24 6.34 2.38
N VAL A 15 17.04 5.83 2.09
CA VAL A 15 15.83 6.66 1.93
C VAL A 15 14.87 6.52 3.11
N SER A 16 14.84 5.37 3.77
CA SER A 16 14.02 5.16 4.98
C SER A 16 14.42 3.90 5.73
N ASN A 17 14.33 3.93 7.06
CA ASN A 17 14.20 2.79 7.96
C ASN A 17 12.71 2.63 8.32
N ALA A 18 11.93 1.99 7.46
CA ALA A 18 10.49 1.88 7.63
C ALA A 18 10.11 0.72 8.57
N GLY A 19 9.18 0.95 9.49
CA GLY A 19 8.71 -0.06 10.42
C GLY A 19 7.74 0.50 11.44
N PHE A 20 7.20 -0.38 12.29
CA PHE A 20 6.23 -0.01 13.32
C PHE A 20 6.73 -0.40 14.70
N ASP A 21 6.60 0.51 15.66
CA ASP A 21 6.76 0.23 17.09
C ASP A 21 5.43 -0.24 17.70
N LYS A 22 4.75 -1.20 17.05
CA LYS A 22 3.41 -1.68 17.41
C LYS A 22 3.32 -3.21 17.36
N GLU A 23 2.30 -3.76 18.01
CA GLU A 23 2.07 -5.21 18.02
C GLU A 23 1.38 -5.69 16.74
N ASN A 24 0.37 -4.95 16.24
CA ASN A 24 -0.42 -5.35 15.08
C ASN A 24 -0.19 -4.38 13.92
N TYR A 25 0.52 -4.86 12.89
CA TYR A 25 0.79 -4.05 11.72
C TYR A 25 1.01 -4.90 10.47
N VAL A 26 0.91 -4.25 9.31
CA VAL A 26 1.35 -4.76 8.02
C VAL A 26 2.42 -3.81 7.48
N LEU A 27 3.60 -4.33 7.13
CA LEU A 27 4.64 -3.59 6.43
C LEU A 27 4.88 -4.23 5.06
N THR A 28 4.90 -3.42 4.02
CA THR A 28 5.14 -3.86 2.64
C THR A 28 6.13 -2.92 1.95
N GLY A 29 7.16 -3.49 1.34
CA GLY A 29 8.07 -2.79 0.44
C GLY A 29 8.16 -3.56 -0.87
N GLY A 30 7.99 -2.90 -2.02
CA GLY A 30 7.96 -3.59 -3.29
C GLY A 30 8.01 -2.68 -4.51
N THR A 31 8.37 -3.28 -5.65
CA THR A 31 8.27 -2.65 -6.96
C THR A 31 7.01 -3.10 -7.66
N THR A 32 6.33 -2.16 -8.31
CA THR A 32 5.15 -2.40 -9.12
C THR A 32 5.43 -1.96 -10.55
N PHE A 33 5.16 -2.85 -11.50
CA PHE A 33 5.22 -2.55 -12.93
C PHE A 33 3.85 -2.76 -13.58
N VAL A 34 3.22 -1.67 -13.98
CA VAL A 34 1.91 -1.65 -14.61
C VAL A 34 2.10 -1.37 -16.10
N LYS A 35 1.54 -2.25 -16.94
CA LYS A 35 1.39 -2.02 -18.38
C LYS A 35 -0.02 -2.40 -18.80
N ARG A 36 -0.84 -1.39 -19.16
CA ARG A 36 -2.24 -1.58 -19.60
C ARG A 36 -2.40 -1.14 -21.05
N ALA A 37 -3.32 -1.78 -21.78
CA ALA A 37 -3.73 -1.28 -23.08
C ALA A 37 -4.34 0.13 -22.91
N ASN A 38 -3.94 1.06 -23.77
CA ASN A 38 -4.56 2.38 -24.00
C ASN A 38 -4.14 3.60 -23.14
N CYS A 39 -3.17 3.56 -22.22
CA CYS A 39 -2.36 4.75 -21.78
C CYS A 39 -1.77 4.66 -20.36
N CYS A 40 -2.10 3.67 -19.53
CA CYS A 40 -1.60 3.63 -18.16
C CYS A 40 -0.40 2.69 -18.02
N GLU A 41 0.79 3.25 -18.19
CA GLU A 41 2.05 2.65 -17.73
C GLU A 41 2.47 3.34 -16.43
N ASP A 42 2.82 2.55 -15.41
CA ASP A 42 3.32 3.07 -14.14
C ASP A 42 4.35 2.11 -13.56
N TYR A 43 5.54 2.63 -13.25
CA TYR A 43 6.67 1.86 -12.76
C TYR A 43 7.18 2.55 -11.51
N TYR A 44 6.93 1.95 -10.34
CA TYR A 44 7.32 2.58 -9.09
C TYR A 44 7.77 1.56 -8.04
N PHE A 45 8.57 2.06 -7.11
CA PHE A 45 8.84 1.41 -5.84
C PHE A 45 8.07 2.15 -4.76
N ASN A 46 7.49 1.42 -3.82
CA ASN A 46 6.94 2.02 -2.62
C ASN A 46 7.23 1.16 -1.38
N ILE A 47 7.25 1.83 -0.23
CA ILE A 47 7.18 1.20 1.08
C ILE A 47 6.12 1.89 1.93
N GLY A 48 5.19 1.07 2.41
CA GLY A 48 4.02 1.50 3.16
C GLY A 48 3.44 0.35 3.94
N GLY A 49 2.30 0.58 4.57
CA GLY A 49 1.72 -0.39 5.47
C GLY A 49 0.33 -0.04 5.97
N LEU A 50 -0.11 -0.83 6.93
CA LEU A 50 -1.33 -0.63 7.71
C LEU A 50 -0.97 -0.72 9.19
N ASP A 51 -1.27 0.35 9.90
CA ASP A 51 -1.37 0.37 11.35
C ASP A 51 -2.70 -0.27 11.74
N SER A 52 -2.69 -1.55 12.11
CA SER A 52 -3.92 -2.31 12.33
C SER A 52 -4.62 -1.93 13.63
N ASP A 53 -3.90 -1.34 14.58
CA ASP A 53 -4.47 -0.87 15.85
C ASP A 53 -5.33 0.39 15.62
N GLU A 54 -4.88 1.30 14.74
CA GLU A 54 -5.58 2.56 14.44
C GLU A 54 -6.44 2.50 13.17
N ASP A 55 -6.34 1.41 12.40
CA ASP A 55 -6.92 1.26 11.07
C ASP A 55 -6.47 2.39 10.12
N GLU A 56 -5.16 2.68 10.12
CA GLU A 56 -4.54 3.74 9.32
C GLU A 56 -3.55 3.19 8.32
N HIS A 57 -3.68 3.58 7.06
CA HIS A 57 -2.64 3.35 6.08
C HIS A 57 -1.49 4.34 6.26
N VAL A 58 -0.28 3.86 6.01
CA VAL A 58 0.94 4.65 6.15
C VAL A 58 1.86 4.48 4.94
N ASP A 59 2.61 5.53 4.61
CA ASP A 59 3.61 5.52 3.53
C ASP A 59 4.91 6.16 4.01
N TRP A 60 6.03 5.48 3.78
CA TRP A 60 7.37 5.98 4.10
C TRP A 60 8.07 6.52 2.87
N TYR A 61 7.88 5.90 1.70
CA TYR A 61 8.62 6.32 0.51
C TYR A 61 7.96 5.76 -0.74
N ARG A 62 7.86 6.61 -1.77
CA ARG A 62 7.45 6.22 -3.11
C ARG A 62 8.31 6.94 -4.13
N THR A 63 8.78 6.22 -5.14
CA THR A 63 9.54 6.81 -6.26
C THR A 63 9.27 6.06 -7.56
N VAL A 64 9.46 6.74 -8.69
CA VAL A 64 9.44 6.11 -10.02
C VAL A 64 10.73 5.32 -10.20
N VAL A 65 10.63 4.10 -10.73
CA VAL A 65 11.80 3.25 -11.01
C VAL A 65 12.20 3.32 -12.48
N LYS A 66 13.51 3.31 -12.73
CA LYS A 66 14.09 3.34 -14.07
C LYS A 66 15.09 2.20 -14.24
N VAL A 67 15.37 1.86 -15.50
CA VAL A 67 16.39 0.86 -15.83
C VAL A 67 17.74 1.29 -15.24
N GLY A 68 18.36 0.39 -14.49
CA GLY A 68 19.63 0.63 -13.81
C GLY A 68 19.51 1.04 -12.35
N ASP A 69 18.31 1.37 -11.86
CA ASP A 69 18.11 1.62 -10.42
C ASP A 69 18.36 0.35 -9.61
N VAL A 70 19.08 0.50 -8.50
CA VAL A 70 19.35 -0.56 -7.52
C VAL A 70 18.56 -0.29 -6.26
N ILE A 71 17.64 -1.19 -5.93
CA ILE A 71 16.82 -1.13 -4.72
C ILE A 71 17.33 -2.19 -3.76
N THR A 72 17.79 -1.78 -2.59
CA THR A 72 18.21 -2.69 -1.51
C THR A 72 17.22 -2.61 -0.37
N MET A 73 16.75 -3.78 0.08
CA MET A 73 15.90 -3.91 1.25
C MET A 73 16.60 -4.81 2.27
N GLU A 74 16.90 -4.27 3.43
CA GLU A 74 17.56 -4.96 4.53
C GLU A 74 16.59 -5.05 5.71
N VAL A 75 16.36 -6.27 6.24
CA VAL A 75 15.54 -6.44 7.44
C VAL A 75 16.31 -5.90 8.64
N ILE A 76 15.68 -5.04 9.41
CA ILE A 76 16.26 -4.38 10.57
C ILE A 76 15.35 -4.49 11.78
N ASP A 77 15.96 -4.39 12.97
CA ASP A 77 15.24 -3.95 14.16
C ASP A 77 15.19 -2.41 14.18
N GLY A 78 14.34 -1.85 15.05
CA GLY A 78 14.26 -0.41 15.26
C GLY A 78 15.61 0.23 15.68
N PRO A 79 15.69 1.58 15.66
CA PRO A 79 14.58 2.52 15.53
C PRO A 79 14.09 2.69 14.07
N PHE A 80 12.81 2.99 13.93
CA PHE A 80 12.18 3.29 12.65
C PHE A 80 11.98 4.80 12.45
N ASP A 81 12.05 5.22 11.20
CA ASP A 81 11.72 6.59 10.82
C ASP A 81 10.19 6.80 10.90
N PRO A 82 9.70 8.01 11.20
CA PRO A 82 8.28 8.30 11.09
C PRO A 82 7.82 8.20 9.63
N PRO A 83 6.58 7.74 9.36
CA PRO A 83 6.04 7.74 8.01
C PRO A 83 5.83 9.17 7.49
N ASN A 84 5.95 9.35 6.18
CA ASN A 84 5.70 10.63 5.51
C ASN A 84 4.21 10.98 5.48
N HIS A 85 3.36 9.96 5.33
CA HIS A 85 1.92 10.14 5.29
C HIS A 85 1.22 9.08 6.13
N ARG A 86 0.14 9.50 6.77
CA ARG A 86 -0.86 8.64 7.42
C ARG A 86 -2.23 9.04 6.89
N TYR A 87 -3.05 8.07 6.54
CA TYR A 87 -4.41 8.32 6.07
C TYR A 87 -5.34 7.21 6.50
N LYS A 88 -6.55 7.60 6.89
CA LYS A 88 -7.62 6.68 7.29
C LYS A 88 -8.72 6.68 6.23
N ASN A 89 -9.50 5.62 6.20
CA ASN A 89 -10.75 5.65 5.47
C ASN A 89 -11.76 6.48 6.27
N ASP A 90 -12.01 7.71 5.84
CA ASP A 90 -12.92 8.64 6.55
C ASP A 90 -14.41 8.35 6.31
N LEU A 91 -14.74 7.29 5.54
CA LEU A 91 -16.12 6.92 5.30
C LEU A 91 -16.81 6.49 6.60
N SER A 92 -17.96 7.08 6.86
CA SER A 92 -18.85 6.63 7.91
C SER A 92 -19.34 5.19 7.67
N PRO A 93 -19.77 4.47 8.71
CA PRO A 93 -20.37 3.14 8.54
C PRO A 93 -21.55 3.13 7.55
N GLU A 94 -22.34 4.19 7.52
CA GLU A 94 -23.48 4.36 6.61
C GLU A 94 -23.03 4.46 5.16
N GLU A 95 -21.98 5.26 4.88
CA GLU A 95 -21.42 5.38 3.53
C GLU A 95 -20.77 4.08 3.06
N ILE A 96 -20.10 3.34 3.96
CA ILE A 96 -19.54 2.01 3.65
C ILE A 96 -20.67 1.04 3.24
N ILE A 97 -21.79 1.04 3.97
CA ILE A 97 -22.94 0.19 3.66
C ILE A 97 -23.56 0.61 2.33
N GLN A 98 -23.76 1.91 2.10
CA GLN A 98 -24.34 2.42 0.87
C GLN A 98 -23.47 2.05 -0.35
N ASN A 99 -22.16 2.24 -0.27
CA ASN A 99 -21.22 1.84 -1.32
C ASN A 99 -21.30 0.34 -1.65
N LYS A 100 -21.48 -0.52 -0.62
CA LYS A 100 -21.65 -1.97 -0.83
C LYS A 100 -22.97 -2.29 -1.54
N ILE A 101 -24.06 -1.62 -1.17
CA ILE A 101 -25.37 -1.78 -1.81
C ILE A 101 -25.32 -1.35 -3.28
N ASP A 102 -24.72 -0.19 -3.55
CA ASP A 102 -24.60 0.34 -4.91
C ASP A 102 -23.76 -0.58 -5.80
N PHE A 103 -22.63 -1.07 -5.28
CA PHE A 103 -21.79 -2.04 -5.98
C PHE A 103 -22.52 -3.36 -6.25
N TYR A 104 -23.25 -3.88 -5.27
CA TYR A 104 -24.09 -5.08 -5.45
C TYR A 104 -25.13 -4.90 -6.56
N ASN A 105 -25.86 -3.78 -6.57
CA ASN A 105 -26.87 -3.50 -7.58
C ASN A 105 -26.26 -3.36 -8.98
N LYS A 106 -25.11 -2.69 -9.09
CA LYS A 106 -24.36 -2.58 -10.34
C LYS A 106 -23.98 -3.97 -10.89
N LEU A 107 -23.37 -4.80 -10.05
CA LEU A 107 -22.99 -6.17 -10.44
C LEU A 107 -24.20 -7.01 -10.85
N LYS A 108 -25.32 -6.88 -10.14
CA LYS A 108 -26.55 -7.60 -10.45
C LYS A 108 -27.05 -7.28 -11.86
N GLU A 109 -27.02 -6.02 -12.28
CA GLU A 109 -27.42 -5.64 -13.64
C GLU A 109 -26.39 -6.07 -14.69
N GLU A 110 -25.09 -5.91 -14.44
CA GLU A 110 -24.03 -6.36 -15.35
C GLU A 110 -24.09 -7.88 -15.63
N LEU A 111 -24.48 -8.66 -14.62
CA LEU A 111 -24.48 -10.12 -14.70
C LEU A 111 -25.84 -10.72 -15.10
N LYS A 112 -26.88 -9.90 -15.29
CA LYS A 112 -28.26 -10.35 -15.54
C LYS A 112 -28.43 -11.25 -16.77
N GLY A 113 -27.57 -11.10 -17.77
CA GLY A 113 -27.55 -11.95 -18.98
C GLY A 113 -26.59 -13.14 -18.89
N HIS A 114 -25.79 -13.22 -17.83
CA HIS A 114 -24.74 -14.24 -17.64
C HIS A 114 -25.06 -15.23 -16.53
N ILE A 115 -25.99 -14.87 -15.64
CA ILE A 115 -26.51 -15.76 -14.61
C ILE A 115 -27.90 -16.17 -15.07
N SER A 116 -28.00 -17.35 -15.68
CA SER A 116 -29.29 -17.98 -15.97
C SER A 116 -30.04 -18.21 -14.66
N ALA A 117 -31.28 -17.72 -14.59
CA ALA A 117 -32.22 -17.92 -13.48
C ALA A 117 -32.58 -19.40 -13.29
#